data_AF-A0A496A101-F1
#
_entry.id   AF-A0A496A101-F1
#
_cell.length_a   1.000
_cell.length_b   1.000
_cell.length_c   1.000
_cell.angle_alpha   90.00
_cell.angle_beta   90.00
_cell.angle_gamma   90.00
#
_symmetry.space_group_name_H-M   'P 1'
#
loop_
_entity.id
_entity.type
_entity.pdbx_description
1 polymer ?
#
loop_
_entity_poly.entity_id
_entity_poly.type
_entity_poly.pdbx_seq_one_letter_code
_entity_poly.pdbx_strand_id
1 'polypeptide(L)'
;MTPELTYKIAKCCFPQANDPITGYFKEDGTITVHHTTCDAVQGLRPERLLAVAWDEIQATENSTDPVSLAPEFAELDETDYFILKHHQEFGMDYSIVVSEALRVPLAEMHQRHRKLRELGGLKRVEGRIIHYRKNIVKGKWIKHRNHTYYELTPEGKTWIQAFENKQVASET
;
A
#
# COMPACT_ATOMS: atom_id res chain seq x y z
N MET A 1 -18.01 9.18 -5.27
CA MET A 1 -16.86 8.65 -4.50
C MET A 1 -15.81 9.74 -4.51
N THR A 2 -15.61 10.43 -3.39
CA THR A 2 -14.49 11.33 -3.19
C THR A 2 -13.20 10.49 -3.19
N PRO A 3 -12.13 10.89 -3.90
CA PRO A 3 -10.87 10.16 -3.84
C PRO A 3 -10.38 10.15 -2.39
N GLU A 4 -9.94 8.98 -1.91
CA GLU A 4 -9.29 8.84 -0.62
C GLU A 4 -7.93 9.58 -0.69
N LEU A 5 -7.87 10.73 -0.04
CA LEU A 5 -6.68 11.60 -0.10
C LEU A 5 -5.64 11.08 0.89
N THR A 6 -4.41 10.92 0.42
CA THR A 6 -3.27 10.55 1.28
C THR A 6 -2.41 11.79 1.53
N TYR A 7 -2.22 12.16 2.80
CA TYR A 7 -1.35 13.27 3.20
C TYR A 7 0.05 12.76 3.58
N LYS A 8 1.10 13.50 3.21
CA LYS A 8 2.49 13.22 3.61
C LYS A 8 3.22 14.50 3.98
N ILE A 9 3.80 14.55 5.17
CA ILE A 9 4.65 15.68 5.60
C ILE A 9 5.90 15.78 4.73
N ALA A 10 6.20 16.97 4.24
CA ALA A 10 7.36 17.23 3.40
C ALA A 10 8.68 17.14 4.19
N LYS A 11 9.66 16.44 3.61
CA LYS A 11 11.01 16.28 4.19
C LYS A 11 11.92 17.50 4.04
N CYS A 12 11.45 18.59 3.44
CA CYS A 12 12.27 19.79 3.23
C CYS A 12 12.06 20.82 4.35
N CYS A 13 10.81 21.03 4.76
CA CYS A 13 10.44 22.01 5.78
C CYS A 13 9.91 21.38 7.08
N PHE A 14 9.58 20.08 7.08
CA PHE A 14 9.10 19.34 8.25
C PHE A 14 8.09 20.12 9.11
N PRO A 15 6.99 20.63 8.52
CA PRO A 15 6.01 21.42 9.26
C PRO A 15 5.44 20.60 10.43
N GLN A 16 5.28 21.26 11.57
CA GLN A 16 4.77 20.71 12.82
C GLN A 16 3.30 21.09 13.02
N ALA A 17 2.60 20.34 13.88
CA ALA A 17 1.21 20.63 14.21
C ALA A 17 1.02 22.11 14.62
N ASN A 18 0.02 22.76 14.04
CA ASN A 18 -0.29 24.21 14.13
C ASN A 18 0.56 25.15 13.28
N ASP A 19 1.57 24.67 12.57
CA ASP A 19 2.28 25.51 11.59
C ASP A 19 1.33 25.93 10.46
N PRO A 20 1.54 27.11 9.85
CA PRO A 20 0.81 27.46 8.65
C PRO A 20 1.27 26.57 7.49
N ILE A 21 0.34 25.77 6.96
CA ILE A 21 0.62 24.76 5.95
C ILE A 21 -0.07 25.01 4.60
N THR A 22 0.49 24.41 3.55
CA THR A 22 -0.08 24.31 2.22
C THR A 22 0.16 22.91 1.65
N GLY A 23 -0.78 22.40 0.86
CA GLY A 23 -0.70 21.09 0.23
C GLY A 23 -0.28 21.21 -1.22
N TYR A 24 0.53 20.28 -1.71
CA TYR A 24 0.80 20.12 -3.14
C TYR A 24 0.29 18.75 -3.62
N PHE A 25 -0.69 18.77 -4.52
CA PHE A 25 -1.34 17.57 -5.05
C PHE A 25 -0.51 16.91 -6.16
N LYS A 26 -0.01 15.69 -5.90
CA LYS A 26 0.80 14.90 -6.84
C LYS A 26 -0.07 14.06 -7.78
N GLU A 27 0.55 13.59 -8.87
CA GLU A 27 -0.17 12.85 -9.94
C GLU A 27 -0.61 11.47 -9.47
N ASP A 28 0.07 10.96 -8.44
CA ASP A 28 -0.26 9.70 -7.78
C ASP A 28 -1.38 9.84 -6.72
N GLY A 29 -2.01 11.01 -6.61
CA GLY A 29 -3.08 11.29 -5.65
C GLY A 29 -2.60 11.68 -4.25
N THR A 30 -1.28 11.73 -4.00
CA THR A 30 -0.73 12.15 -2.70
C THR A 30 -0.72 13.67 -2.55
N ILE A 31 -1.18 14.20 -1.42
CA ILE A 31 -0.97 15.59 -1.02
C ILE A 31 0.29 15.65 -0.16
N THR A 32 1.33 16.34 -0.64
CA THR A 32 2.51 16.61 0.18
C THR A 32 2.32 17.92 0.94
N VAL A 33 2.44 17.90 2.26
CA VAL A 33 2.18 19.02 3.16
C VAL A 33 3.47 19.78 3.43
N HIS A 34 3.50 21.06 3.05
CA HIS A 34 4.62 21.97 3.23
C HIS A 34 4.24 23.12 4.16
N HIS A 35 5.24 23.76 4.77
CA HIS A 35 5.05 25.09 5.34
C HIS A 35 4.69 26.09 4.23
N THR A 36 3.79 27.04 4.49
CA THR A 36 3.35 28.05 3.50
C THR A 36 4.50 28.88 2.92
N THR A 37 5.58 29.06 3.69
CA THR A 37 6.78 29.81 3.29
C THR A 37 7.89 28.91 2.72
N CYS A 38 7.62 27.66 2.37
CA CYS A 38 8.64 26.75 1.85
C CYS A 38 9.11 27.13 0.44
N ASP A 39 10.39 27.47 0.26
CA ASP A 39 10.95 27.84 -1.06
C ASP A 39 10.73 26.78 -2.13
N ALA A 40 10.84 25.50 -1.76
CA ALA A 40 10.65 24.39 -2.67
C ALA A 40 9.23 24.31 -3.25
N VAL A 41 8.21 24.81 -2.51
CA VAL A 41 6.82 24.78 -2.96
C VAL A 41 6.49 25.97 -3.87
N GLN A 42 7.17 27.10 -3.69
CA GLN A 42 6.94 28.31 -4.50
C GLN A 42 7.31 28.13 -5.97
N GLY A 43 8.28 27.25 -6.26
CA GLY A 43 8.68 26.91 -7.63
C GLY A 43 7.80 25.87 -8.33
N LEU A 44 6.76 25.36 -7.66
CA LEU A 44 5.87 24.34 -8.22
C LEU A 44 4.67 24.97 -8.94
N ARG A 45 3.95 24.11 -9.67
CA ARG A 45 2.74 24.48 -10.42
C ARG A 45 1.64 24.98 -9.48
N PRO A 46 1.25 26.27 -9.54
CA PRO A 46 0.30 26.87 -8.61
C PRO A 46 -1.08 26.22 -8.66
N GLU A 47 -1.51 25.71 -9.82
CA GLU A 47 -2.79 25.04 -10.02
C GLU A 47 -2.92 23.71 -9.25
N ARG A 48 -1.81 23.21 -8.69
CA ARG A 48 -1.77 21.98 -7.88
C ARG A 48 -1.59 22.27 -6.39
N LEU A 49 -1.54 23.54 -6.00
CA LEU A 49 -1.52 23.95 -4.61
C LEU A 49 -2.94 23.92 -4.04
N LEU A 50 -3.07 23.39 -2.85
CA LEU A 50 -4.31 23.24 -2.11
C LEU A 50 -4.16 23.92 -0.74
N ALA A 51 -5.22 24.60 -0.32
CA ALA A 51 -5.38 24.93 1.08
C ALA A 51 -5.68 23.63 1.83
N VAL A 52 -4.92 23.36 2.89
CA VAL A 52 -5.07 22.17 3.73
C VAL A 52 -5.06 22.60 5.19
N ALA A 53 -5.79 21.90 6.03
CA ALA A 53 -5.83 22.15 7.47
C ALA A 53 -5.29 20.96 8.26
N TRP A 54 -4.71 21.21 9.43
CA TRP A 54 -4.26 20.13 10.32
C TRP A 54 -5.41 19.21 10.73
N ASP A 55 -6.58 19.77 11.01
CA ASP A 55 -7.78 19.01 11.36
C ASP A 55 -8.21 18.03 10.25
N GLU A 56 -8.03 18.39 8.97
CA GLU A 56 -8.33 17.54 7.82
C GLU A 56 -7.32 16.37 7.72
N ILE A 57 -6.03 16.66 7.92
CA ILE A 57 -4.97 15.63 7.95
C ILE A 57 -5.25 14.66 9.09
N GLN A 58 -5.55 15.19 10.29
CA GLN A 58 -5.87 14.39 11.48
C GLN A 58 -7.17 13.61 11.30
N ALA A 59 -8.21 14.17 10.70
CA ALA A 59 -9.45 13.45 10.42
C ALA A 59 -9.22 12.28 9.46
N THR A 60 -8.29 12.42 8.50
CA THR A 60 -7.91 11.36 7.58
C THR A 60 -7.10 10.26 8.28
N GLU A 61 -6.16 10.62 9.16
CA GLU A 61 -5.39 9.67 9.97
C GLU A 61 -6.23 8.98 11.05
N ASN A 62 -7.20 9.69 11.63
CA ASN A 62 -8.10 9.23 12.69
C ASN A 62 -9.41 8.66 12.15
N SER A 63 -9.58 8.53 10.82
CA SER A 63 -10.68 7.77 10.21
C SER A 63 -10.46 6.30 10.55
N THR A 64 -10.71 6.00 11.81
CA THR A 64 -10.89 4.68 12.40
C THR A 64 -12.30 4.23 12.08
N ASP A 65 -12.79 4.54 10.87
CA ASP A 65 -13.98 3.89 10.38
C ASP A 65 -13.65 2.40 10.50
N PRO A 66 -14.39 1.63 11.30
CA PRO A 66 -14.16 0.20 11.40
C PRO A 66 -14.34 -0.29 9.98
N VAL A 67 -13.22 -0.57 9.31
CA VAL A 67 -13.28 -1.02 7.93
C VAL A 67 -14.09 -2.29 8.01
N SER A 68 -15.30 -2.24 7.45
CA SER A 68 -16.22 -3.38 7.48
C SER A 68 -15.51 -4.50 6.74
N LEU A 69 -14.88 -5.39 7.50
CA LEU A 69 -14.12 -6.48 6.92
C LEU A 69 -15.12 -7.34 6.16
N ALA A 70 -14.79 -7.57 4.90
CA ALA A 70 -15.54 -8.48 4.06
C ALA A 70 -15.60 -9.84 4.79
N PRO A 71 -16.75 -10.56 4.82
CA PRO A 71 -16.88 -11.85 5.49
C PRO A 71 -15.77 -12.84 5.15
N GLU A 72 -15.22 -12.74 3.94
CA GLU A 72 -14.08 -13.47 3.40
C GLU A 72 -12.82 -13.37 4.28
N PHE A 73 -12.64 -12.26 5.00
CA PHE A 73 -11.52 -12.07 5.93
C PHE A 73 -11.55 -13.09 7.07
N ALA A 74 -12.74 -13.53 7.50
CA ALA A 74 -12.87 -14.48 8.59
C ALA A 74 -12.28 -15.86 8.27
N GLU A 75 -12.11 -16.18 6.98
CA GLU A 75 -11.50 -17.42 6.53
C GLU A 75 -9.97 -17.37 6.50
N LEU A 76 -9.36 -16.20 6.68
CA LEU A 76 -7.92 -16.00 6.55
C LEU A 76 -7.18 -16.33 7.86
N ASP A 77 -6.01 -16.93 7.72
CA ASP A 77 -5.10 -17.22 8.83
C ASP A 77 -3.79 -16.45 8.74
N GLU A 78 -2.87 -16.73 9.66
CA GLU A 78 -1.57 -16.08 9.74
C GLU A 78 -0.70 -16.33 8.49
N THR A 79 -0.85 -17.49 7.83
CA THR A 79 -0.11 -17.76 6.58
C THR A 79 -0.61 -16.87 5.46
N ASP A 80 -1.94 -16.70 5.36
CA ASP A 80 -2.54 -15.77 4.40
C ASP A 80 -2.07 -14.32 4.64
N TYR A 81 -1.96 -13.90 5.91
CA TYR A 81 -1.39 -12.62 6.30
C TYR A 81 0.05 -12.45 5.81
N PHE A 82 0.94 -13.41 6.05
CA PHE A 82 2.34 -13.31 5.62
C PHE A 82 2.50 -13.26 4.10
N ILE A 83 1.62 -13.94 3.34
CA ILE A 83 1.60 -13.86 1.88
C ILE A 83 1.22 -12.44 1.42
N LEU A 84 0.16 -11.86 1.99
CA LEU A 84 -0.25 -10.49 1.70
C LEU A 84 0.86 -9.49 2.07
N LYS A 85 1.49 -9.67 3.23
CA LYS A 85 2.60 -8.83 3.71
C LYS A 85 3.82 -8.90 2.79
N HIS A 86 4.17 -10.10 2.30
CA HIS A 86 5.22 -10.27 1.29
C HIS A 86 4.93 -9.43 0.05
N HIS A 87 3.70 -9.48 -0.48
CA HIS A 87 3.31 -8.68 -1.63
C HIS A 87 3.24 -7.16 -1.35
N GLN A 88 2.95 -6.76 -0.11
CA GLN A 88 3.02 -5.36 0.30
C GLN A 88 4.46 -4.83 0.27
N GLU A 89 5.42 -5.63 0.75
CA GLU A 89 6.82 -5.24 0.86
C GLU A 89 7.56 -5.34 -0.48
N PHE A 90 7.37 -6.43 -1.19
CA PHE A 90 8.11 -6.78 -2.40
C PHE A 90 7.34 -6.50 -3.70
N GLY A 91 6.04 -6.22 -3.64
CA GLY A 91 5.22 -5.94 -4.82
C GLY A 91 4.86 -7.23 -5.59
N MET A 92 4.97 -7.19 -6.92
CA MET A 92 4.55 -8.30 -7.78
C MET A 92 5.54 -9.47 -7.71
N ASP A 93 5.08 -10.62 -7.24
CA ASP A 93 5.85 -11.86 -7.18
C ASP A 93 4.98 -13.06 -7.59
N TYR A 94 5.60 -14.23 -7.74
CA TYR A 94 4.93 -15.48 -8.11
C TYR A 94 5.14 -16.56 -7.05
N SER A 95 4.28 -17.57 -7.04
CA SER A 95 4.18 -18.57 -5.95
C SER A 95 5.49 -19.24 -5.55
N ILE A 96 6.40 -19.52 -6.48
CA ILE A 96 7.68 -20.17 -6.14
C ILE A 96 8.52 -19.26 -5.25
N VAL A 97 8.63 -17.98 -5.58
CA VAL A 97 9.42 -17.01 -4.80
C VAL A 97 8.82 -16.80 -3.41
N VAL A 98 7.49 -16.68 -3.32
CA VAL A 98 6.81 -16.49 -2.03
C VAL A 98 6.91 -17.76 -1.17
N SER A 99 6.79 -18.93 -1.79
CA SER A 99 6.97 -20.23 -1.13
C SER A 99 8.37 -20.37 -0.52
N GLU A 100 9.41 -20.02 -1.27
CA GLU A 100 10.79 -20.04 -0.78
C GLU A 100 11.01 -19.02 0.35
N ALA A 101 10.48 -17.81 0.20
CA ALA A 101 10.62 -16.74 1.20
C ALA A 101 9.96 -17.10 2.54
N LEU A 102 8.74 -17.64 2.49
CA LEU A 102 7.94 -17.96 3.69
C LEU A 102 8.13 -19.39 4.18
N ARG A 103 8.93 -20.20 3.48
CA ARG A 103 9.15 -21.64 3.77
C ARG A 103 7.86 -22.45 3.83
N VAL A 104 6.88 -22.09 2.99
CA VAL A 104 5.60 -22.79 2.83
C VAL A 104 5.71 -23.73 1.62
N PRO A 105 5.24 -24.99 1.67
CA PRO A 105 5.28 -25.89 0.52
C PRO A 105 4.64 -25.29 -0.73
N LEU A 106 5.26 -25.48 -1.90
CA LEU A 106 4.82 -24.82 -3.15
C LEU A 106 3.36 -25.14 -3.50
N ALA A 107 2.91 -26.38 -3.26
CA ALA A 107 1.53 -26.80 -3.50
C ALA A 107 0.55 -26.00 -2.63
N GLU A 108 0.88 -25.81 -1.35
CA GLU A 108 0.08 -24.99 -0.45
C GLU A 108 0.11 -23.52 -0.87
N MET A 109 1.28 -22.98 -1.24
CA MET A 109 1.39 -21.61 -1.74
C MET A 109 0.50 -21.36 -2.97
N HIS A 110 0.40 -22.34 -3.88
CA HIS A 110 -0.51 -22.27 -5.02
C HIS A 110 -1.98 -22.22 -4.60
N GLN A 111 -2.36 -23.04 -3.61
CA GLN A 111 -3.72 -23.04 -3.05
C GLN A 111 -4.05 -21.71 -2.38
N ARG A 112 -3.12 -21.17 -1.58
CA ARG A 112 -3.26 -19.91 -0.86
C ARG A 112 -3.36 -18.71 -1.81
N HIS A 113 -2.49 -18.63 -2.83
CA HIS A 113 -2.61 -17.61 -3.87
C HIS A 113 -3.92 -17.69 -4.66
N ARG A 114 -4.44 -18.90 -4.90
CA ARG A 114 -5.75 -19.09 -5.52
C ARG A 114 -6.86 -18.55 -4.61
N LYS A 115 -6.86 -18.94 -3.33
CA LYS A 115 -7.81 -18.48 -2.31
C LYS A 115 -7.81 -16.97 -2.21
N LEU A 116 -6.65 -16.36 -1.96
CA LEU A 116 -6.51 -14.90 -1.84
C LEU A 116 -6.96 -14.16 -3.11
N ARG A 117 -6.81 -14.78 -4.29
CA ARG A 117 -7.33 -14.22 -5.54
C ARG A 117 -8.85 -14.33 -5.64
N GLU A 118 -9.43 -15.45 -5.25
CA GLU A 118 -10.87 -15.68 -5.31
C GLU A 118 -11.62 -14.80 -4.31
N LEU A 119 -11.02 -14.55 -3.15
CA LEU A 119 -11.56 -13.63 -2.13
C LEU A 119 -11.27 -12.15 -2.46
N GLY A 120 -10.41 -11.85 -3.43
CA GLY A 120 -10.15 -10.49 -3.90
C GLY A 120 -8.96 -9.76 -3.23
N GLY A 121 -8.20 -10.41 -2.34
CA GLY A 121 -6.99 -9.84 -1.73
C GLY A 121 -5.77 -9.77 -2.67
N LEU A 122 -5.75 -10.62 -3.70
CA LEU A 122 -4.73 -10.61 -4.75
C LEU A 122 -5.38 -10.61 -6.14
N LYS A 123 -4.69 -10.07 -7.14
CA LYS A 123 -5.10 -10.19 -8.56
C LYS A 123 -3.94 -10.69 -9.41
N ARG A 124 -4.26 -11.35 -10.53
CA ARG A 124 -3.25 -11.78 -11.50
C ARG A 124 -2.78 -10.58 -12.31
N VAL A 125 -1.48 -10.49 -12.55
CA VAL A 125 -0.93 -9.47 -13.46
C VAL A 125 -1.26 -9.86 -14.91
N GLU A 126 -1.95 -8.99 -15.64
CA GLU A 126 -2.41 -9.29 -17.01
C GLU A 126 -1.34 -9.01 -18.08
N GLY A 127 -0.42 -8.07 -17.84
CA GLY A 127 0.68 -7.73 -18.77
C GLY A 127 1.73 -8.82 -18.92
N ARG A 128 2.25 -9.02 -20.15
CA ARG A 128 3.36 -9.95 -20.44
C ARG A 128 4.72 -9.45 -19.95
N ILE A 129 4.83 -8.14 -19.74
CA ILE A 129 6.01 -7.42 -19.25
C ILE A 129 5.75 -7.01 -17.80
N ILE A 130 6.71 -7.32 -16.93
CA ILE A 130 6.62 -7.03 -15.50
C ILE A 130 7.88 -6.27 -15.07
N HIS A 131 7.70 -5.18 -14.34
CA HIS A 131 8.77 -4.48 -13.64
C HIS A 131 9.09 -5.22 -12.34
N TYR A 132 10.38 -5.45 -12.06
CA TYR A 132 10.81 -6.14 -10.85
C TYR A 132 10.44 -5.41 -9.56
N ARG A 133 10.39 -6.18 -8.46
CA ARG A 133 10.40 -5.68 -7.09
C ARG A 133 11.55 -4.72 -6.80
N LYS A 134 11.36 -3.82 -5.82
CA LYS A 134 12.43 -2.96 -5.30
C LYS A 134 13.64 -3.83 -4.87
N ASN A 135 14.85 -3.36 -5.18
CA ASN A 135 16.14 -3.91 -4.73
C ASN A 135 16.73 -5.17 -5.40
N ILE A 136 16.19 -5.69 -6.52
CA ILE A 136 16.79 -6.90 -7.14
C ILE A 136 18.08 -6.62 -7.94
N VAL A 137 18.14 -5.67 -8.89
CA VAL A 137 19.41 -5.27 -9.57
C VAL A 137 19.20 -3.92 -10.29
N LYS A 138 20.17 -2.98 -10.26
CA LYS A 138 20.19 -1.80 -11.15
C LYS A 138 20.30 -2.26 -12.61
N GLY A 139 19.31 -1.97 -13.45
CA GLY A 139 19.43 -2.09 -14.92
C GLY A 139 18.80 -3.32 -15.57
N LYS A 140 18.11 -4.21 -14.84
CA LYS A 140 17.33 -5.32 -15.43
C LYS A 140 15.83 -5.07 -15.23
N TRP A 141 15.24 -4.27 -16.11
CA TRP A 141 13.91 -3.69 -15.91
C TRP A 141 12.75 -4.50 -16.52
N ILE A 142 13.01 -5.37 -17.51
CA ILE A 142 11.96 -6.02 -18.30
C ILE A 142 12.31 -7.50 -18.50
N LYS A 143 11.43 -8.40 -18.07
CA LYS A 143 11.49 -9.82 -18.43
C LYS A 143 10.14 -10.29 -18.98
N HIS A 144 10.21 -11.25 -19.89
CA HIS A 144 9.05 -12.01 -20.32
C HIS A 144 8.63 -12.99 -19.22
N ARG A 145 7.32 -13.07 -18.95
CA ARG A 145 6.80 -13.94 -17.89
C ARG A 145 6.59 -15.38 -18.39
N ASN A 146 7.11 -16.35 -17.62
CA ASN A 146 6.78 -17.78 -17.74
C ASN A 146 5.95 -18.30 -16.55
N HIS A 147 5.73 -17.45 -15.54
CA HIS A 147 4.98 -17.78 -14.32
C HIS A 147 3.79 -16.83 -14.14
N THR A 148 2.83 -17.23 -13.29
CA THR A 148 1.73 -16.37 -12.87
C THR A 148 2.21 -15.46 -11.75
N TYR A 149 2.16 -14.15 -11.98
CA TYR A 149 2.45 -13.14 -10.98
C TYR A 149 1.16 -12.63 -10.35
N TYR A 150 1.25 -12.30 -9.07
CA TYR A 150 0.16 -11.75 -8.27
C TYR A 150 0.53 -10.34 -7.79
N GLU A 151 -0.48 -9.47 -7.75
CA GLU A 151 -0.39 -8.11 -7.24
C GLU A 151 -1.39 -7.95 -6.09
N LEU A 152 -0.98 -7.20 -5.05
CA LEU A 152 -1.82 -6.85 -3.91
C LEU A 152 -2.94 -5.87 -4.33
N THR A 153 -4.17 -6.16 -3.92
CA THR A 153 -5.33 -5.28 -4.16
C THR A 153 -5.51 -4.27 -3.02
N PRO A 154 -6.33 -3.22 -3.20
CA PRO A 154 -6.75 -2.36 -2.09
C PRO A 154 -7.36 -3.16 -0.93
N GLU A 155 -8.22 -4.12 -1.23
CA GLU A 155 -8.86 -5.00 -0.25
C GLU A 155 -7.82 -5.82 0.54
N GLY A 156 -6.80 -6.36 -0.15
CA GLY A 156 -5.70 -7.06 0.49
C GLY A 156 -4.90 -6.18 1.44
N LYS A 157 -4.73 -4.88 1.15
CA LYS A 157 -4.06 -3.93 2.07
C LYS A 157 -4.89 -3.70 3.33
N THR A 158 -6.19 -3.54 3.18
CA THR A 158 -7.12 -3.43 4.31
C THR A 158 -7.03 -4.66 5.23
N TRP A 159 -6.95 -5.86 4.65
CA TRP A 159 -6.83 -7.09 5.44
C TRP A 159 -5.52 -7.16 6.23
N ILE A 160 -4.39 -6.68 5.67
CA ILE A 160 -3.13 -6.57 6.40
C ILE A 160 -3.30 -5.69 7.64
N GLN A 161 -3.90 -4.51 7.49
CA GLN A 161 -4.16 -3.60 8.62
C GLN A 161 -5.05 -4.25 9.68
N ALA A 162 -6.07 -4.99 9.25
CA ALA A 162 -6.96 -5.71 10.16
C ALA A 162 -6.23 -6.80 10.97
N PHE A 163 -5.31 -7.53 10.35
CA PHE A 163 -4.44 -8.49 11.05
C PHE A 163 -3.54 -7.82 12.08
N GLU A 164 -2.87 -6.73 11.69
CA GLU A 164 -1.98 -5.96 12.58
C GLU A 164 -2.75 -5.40 13.78
N ASN A 165 -3.94 -4.83 13.56
CA ASN A 165 -4.80 -4.32 14.63
C ASN A 165 -5.27 -5.44 15.58
N LYS A 166 -5.58 -6.63 15.05
CA LYS A 166 -5.97 -7.79 15.86
C LYS A 166 -4.82 -8.29 16.74
N GLN A 167 -3.59 -8.26 16.25
CA GLN A 167 -2.40 -8.62 17.03
C GLN A 167 -2.16 -7.64 18.18
N VAL A 168 -2.20 -6.32 17.91
CA VAL A 168 -2.07 -5.28 18.94
C VAL A 168 -3.15 -5.41 20.02
N ALA A 169 -4.41 -5.67 19.63
CA ALA A 169 -5.50 -5.87 20.58
C ALA A 169 -5.38 -7.15 21.42
N SER A 170 -4.60 -8.15 20.97
CA SER A 170 -4.36 -9.38 21.74
C SER A 170 -3.20 -9.27 22.73
N GLU A 171 -2.35 -8.24 22.60
CA GLU A 171 -1.17 -7.98 23.45
C GLU A 171 -1.46 -6.98 24.58
N THR A 172 -2.68 -6.41 24.62
CA THR A 172 -3.14 -5.42 25.62
C THR A 172 -4.14 -6.05 26.58
#